data_AF-A0A3D2M305-F1
#
_entry.id   AF-A0A3D2M305-F1
#
_cell.length_a   1.000
_cell.length_b   1.000
_cell.length_c   1.000
_cell.angle_alpha   90.00
_cell.angle_beta   90.00
_cell.angle_gamma   90.00
#
_symmetry.space_group_name_H-M   'P 1'
#
loop_
_entity.id
_entity.type
_entity.pdbx_description
1 polymer ?
#
loop_
_entity_poly.entity_id
_entity_poly.type
_entity_poly.pdbx_seq_one_letter_code
_entity_poly.pdbx_strand_id
1 'polypeptide(L)'
;MIAAEKVLSAAFPEFEVLTQPRPDGGLLLTLRNDDRDIIKRALSKGQTQTNIQLEWVISSIRRDLALEAGMSPAIARLQSQSRTGLPTYEYA
;
A
#
# COMPACT_ATOMS: atom_id res chain seq x y z
N MET A 1 2.87 -21.29 -4.29
CA MET A 1 3.20 -19.87 -4.56
C MET A 1 1.91 -19.13 -4.76
N ILE A 2 1.68 -18.07 -3.99
CA ILE A 2 0.54 -17.20 -4.21
C ILE A 2 0.94 -16.27 -5.35
N ALA A 3 0.17 -16.29 -6.44
CA ALA A 3 0.41 -15.36 -7.54
C ALA A 3 0.01 -13.97 -7.03
N ALA A 4 1.00 -13.15 -6.65
CA ALA A 4 0.80 -11.80 -6.11
C ALA A 4 -0.14 -10.97 -7.00
N GLU A 5 -0.04 -11.13 -8.31
CA GLU A 5 -0.94 -10.56 -9.32
C GLU A 5 -2.43 -10.88 -9.05
N LYS A 6 -2.78 -12.13 -8.73
CA LYS A 6 -4.17 -12.50 -8.45
C LYS A 6 -4.71 -11.83 -7.18
N VAL A 7 -3.87 -11.74 -6.15
CA VAL A 7 -4.24 -11.09 -4.89
C VAL A 7 -4.41 -9.59 -5.09
N LEU A 8 -3.51 -8.95 -5.84
CA LEU A 8 -3.60 -7.53 -6.17
C LEU A 8 -4.82 -7.23 -7.04
N SER A 9 -5.10 -8.07 -8.06
CA SER A 9 -6.28 -7.92 -8.91
C SER A 9 -7.58 -8.06 -8.11
N ALA A 10 -7.65 -9.02 -7.18
CA ALA A 10 -8.81 -9.19 -6.32
C ALA A 10 -8.98 -8.06 -5.29
N ALA A 11 -7.90 -7.38 -4.90
CA ALA A 11 -7.92 -6.33 -3.89
C ALA A 11 -8.41 -4.97 -4.41
N PHE A 12 -8.36 -4.77 -5.73
CA PHE A 12 -8.68 -3.52 -6.45
C PHE A 12 -9.60 -3.78 -7.65
N PRO A 13 -10.78 -4.39 -7.45
CA PRO A 13 -11.67 -4.80 -8.56
C PRO A 13 -12.22 -3.62 -9.38
N GLU A 14 -12.21 -2.41 -8.83
CA GLU A 14 -12.64 -1.18 -9.49
C GLU A 14 -11.59 -0.56 -10.43
N PHE A 15 -10.39 -1.15 -10.52
CA PHE A 15 -9.30 -0.68 -11.37
C PHE A 15 -8.87 -1.76 -12.36
N GLU A 16 -8.35 -1.35 -13.52
CA GLU A 16 -7.52 -2.22 -14.34
C GLU A 16 -6.17 -2.41 -13.64
N VAL A 17 -5.85 -3.66 -13.28
CA VAL A 17 -4.62 -4.01 -12.55
C VAL A 17 -3.59 -4.60 -13.50
N LEU A 18 -2.51 -3.86 -13.74
CA LEU A 18 -1.39 -4.31 -14.55
C LEU A 18 -0.18 -4.60 -13.66
N THR A 19 0.44 -5.76 -13.86
CA THR A 19 1.67 -6.12 -13.16
C THR A 19 2.77 -6.49 -14.13
N GLN A 20 3.98 -5.98 -13.89
CA GLN A 20 5.16 -6.26 -14.71
C GLN A 20 6.32 -6.70 -13.82
N PRO A 21 6.99 -7.82 -14.11
CA PRO A 21 8.17 -8.23 -13.36
C PRO A 21 9.30 -7.21 -13.53
N ARG A 22 10.07 -6.98 -12.47
CA ARG A 22 11.24 -6.10 -12.48
C ARG A 22 12.52 -6.93 -12.49
N PRO A 23 13.63 -6.43 -13.09
CA PRO A 23 14.91 -7.15 -13.14
C PRO A 23 15.50 -7.52 -11.77
N ASP A 24 15.14 -6.79 -10.71
CA ASP A 24 15.55 -7.05 -9.33
C ASP A 24 14.72 -8.16 -8.64
N GLY A 25 13.81 -8.81 -9.38
CA GLY A 25 12.87 -9.81 -8.87
C GLY A 25 11.68 -9.20 -8.12
N GLY A 26 11.53 -7.87 -8.14
CA GLY A 26 10.33 -7.17 -7.69
C GLY A 26 9.21 -7.16 -8.74
N LEU A 27 8.16 -6.39 -8.46
CA LEU A 27 6.99 -6.23 -9.32
C LEU A 27 6.66 -4.75 -9.48
N LEU A 28 6.37 -4.30 -10.69
CA LEU A 28 5.79 -2.99 -10.94
C LEU A 28 4.28 -3.15 -11.06
N LEU A 29 3.55 -2.55 -10.14
CA LEU A 29 2.09 -2.51 -10.14
C LEU A 29 1.63 -1.17 -10.75
N THR A 30 0.67 -1.23 -11.67
CA THR A 30 -0.04 -0.06 -12.19
C THR A 30 -1.53 -0.28 -12.02
N LEU A 31 -2.23 0.67 -11.40
CA LEU A 31 -3.69 0.72 -11.34
C LEU A 31 -4.17 1.78 -12.32
N ARG A 32 -5.08 1.41 -13.22
CA ARG A 32 -5.64 2.32 -14.23
C ARG A 32 -7.16 2.45 -14.08
N ASN A 33 -7.68 3.62 -14.45
CA ASN A 33 -9.11 3.88 -14.60
C ASN A 33 -9.32 4.75 -15.84
N ASP A 34 -10.28 4.38 -16.70
CA ASP A 34 -10.63 5.11 -17.93
C ASP A 34 -9.39 5.60 -18.72
N ASP A 35 -8.50 4.66 -19.03
CA ASP A 35 -7.21 4.86 -19.73
C ASP A 35 -6.13 5.69 -19.01
N ARG A 36 -6.39 6.17 -17.79
CA ARG A 36 -5.42 6.92 -16.99
C ARG A 36 -4.76 6.04 -15.95
N ASP A 37 -3.43 6.14 -15.87
CA ASP A 37 -2.66 5.57 -14.77
C ASP A 37 -2.94 6.38 -13.50
N ILE A 38 -3.59 5.74 -12.52
CA ILE A 38 -3.94 6.35 -11.22
C ILE A 38 -2.81 6.15 -10.22
N ILE A 39 -2.27 4.93 -10.14
CA ILE A 39 -1.15 4.60 -9.27
C ILE A 39 -0.13 3.79 -10.05
N LYS A 40 1.15 4.13 -9.86
CA LYS A 40 2.28 3.33 -10.32
C LYS A 40 3.23 3.09 -9.16
N ARG A 41 3.41 1.82 -8.77
CA ARG A 41 4.17 1.44 -7.58
C ARG A 41 5.16 0.32 -7.86
N ALA A 42 6.43 0.60 -7.58
CA ALA A 42 7.47 -0.42 -7.50
C ALA A 42 7.34 -1.19 -6.18
N LEU A 43 7.13 -2.50 -6.28
CA LEU A 43 7.12 -3.45 -5.17
C LEU A 43 8.43 -4.23 -5.17
N SER A 44 9.06 -4.37 -4.01
CA SER A 44 10.23 -5.23 -3.84
C SER A 44 9.84 -6.70 -3.81
N LYS A 45 10.80 -7.59 -4.05
CA LYS A 45 10.59 -9.04 -3.91
C LYS A 45 10.05 -9.43 -2.53
N GLY A 46 10.55 -8.80 -1.46
CA GLY A 46 10.11 -9.08 -0.09
C GLY A 46 8.66 -8.67 0.17
N GLN A 47 8.18 -7.62 -0.51
CA GLN A 47 6.80 -7.15 -0.39
C GLN A 47 5.78 -8.09 -1.05
N THR A 48 6.20 -8.88 -2.04
CA THR A 48 5.33 -9.83 -2.76
C THR A 48 5.52 -11.28 -2.30
N GLN A 49 6.40 -11.52 -1.31
CA GLN A 49 6.82 -12.86 -0.92
C GLN A 49 5.82 -13.60 -0.02
N THR A 50 5.04 -12.88 0.80
CA THR A 50 4.09 -13.46 1.75
C THR A 50 2.75 -12.72 1.73
N ASN A 51 1.68 -13.37 2.17
CA ASN A 51 0.36 -12.74 2.26
C ASN A 51 0.35 -11.52 3.17
N ILE A 52 0.99 -11.59 4.34
CA ILE A 52 1.05 -10.49 5.29
C ILE A 52 1.71 -9.25 4.65
N GLN A 53 2.78 -9.45 3.89
CA GLN A 53 3.45 -8.37 3.20
C GLN A 53 2.57 -7.77 2.09
N LEU A 54 1.86 -8.62 1.33
CA LEU A 54 0.88 -8.18 0.34
C LEU A 54 -0.28 -7.40 0.96
N GLU A 55 -0.79 -7.82 2.11
CA GLU A 55 -1.84 -7.10 2.84
C GLU A 55 -1.39 -5.69 3.27
N TRP A 56 -0.13 -5.55 3.70
CA TRP A 56 0.44 -4.24 4.01
C TRP A 56 0.59 -3.37 2.76
N VAL A 57 1.03 -3.95 1.64
CA VAL A 57 1.06 -3.26 0.34
C VAL A 57 -0.34 -2.78 -0.04
N ILE A 58 -1.35 -3.64 0.00
CA ILE A 58 -2.73 -3.30 -0.32
C ILE A 58 -3.24 -2.17 0.58
N SER A 59 -3.00 -2.28 1.89
CA SER A 59 -3.39 -1.26 2.86
C SER A 59 -2.73 0.09 2.58
N SER A 60 -1.46 0.10 2.17
CA SER A 60 -0.76 1.32 1.80
C SER A 60 -1.36 1.96 0.55
N ILE A 61 -1.62 1.17 -0.50
CA ILE A 61 -2.18 1.67 -1.76
C ILE A 61 -3.59 2.24 -1.55
N ARG A 62 -4.44 1.55 -0.77
CA ARG A 62 -5.79 2.07 -0.43
C ARG A 62 -5.73 3.41 0.29
N ARG A 63 -4.73 3.59 1.17
CA ARG A 63 -4.50 4.88 1.84
C ARG A 63 -4.16 5.96 0.82
N ASP A 64 -3.26 5.66 -0.11
CA ASP A 64 -2.83 6.64 -1.11
C ASP A 64 -3.97 7.01 -2.06
N LEU A 65 -4.80 6.03 -2.48
CA LEU A 65 -6.03 6.29 -3.24
C LEU A 65 -7.00 7.21 -2.49
N ALA A 66 -7.20 6.98 -1.19
CA ALA A 66 -8.06 7.83 -0.36
C ALA A 66 -7.51 9.26 -0.28
N LEU A 67 -6.19 9.42 -0.12
CA LEU A 67 -5.53 10.72 -0.09
C LEU A 67 -5.67 11.49 -1.42
N GLU A 68 -5.47 10.82 -2.56
CA GLU A 68 -5.67 11.40 -3.90
C GLU A 68 -7.14 11.85 -4.11
N ALA A 69 -8.10 11.13 -3.54
CA ALA A 69 -9.52 11.50 -3.57
C ALA A 69 -9.89 12.63 -2.58
N GLY A 70 -8.92 13.21 -1.86
CA GLY A 70 -9.15 14.23 -0.84
C GLY A 70 -9.78 13.71 0.45
N MET A 71 -9.84 12.38 0.63
CA MET A 71 -10.38 11.75 1.82
C MET A 71 -9.30 11.70 2.91
N SER A 72 -9.64 12.17 4.11
CA SER A 72 -8.75 12.04 5.27
C SER A 72 -8.60 10.56 5.64
N PRO A 73 -7.37 10.04 5.83
CA PRO A 73 -7.17 8.64 6.16
C PRO A 73 -7.84 8.34 7.50
N ALA A 74 -8.63 7.27 7.57
CA ALA A 74 -9.24 6.83 8.83
C ALA A 74 -8.13 6.46 9.84
N ILE A 75 -7.92 7.31 10.85
CA ILE A 75 -6.86 7.19 11.88
C ILE A 75 -7.16 6.06 12.90
N ALA A 76 -8.14 5.18 12.64
CA ALA A 76 -8.57 4.16 13.59
C ALA A 76 -7.45 3.16 13.98
N ARG A 77 -6.41 2.99 13.15
CA ARG A 77 -5.27 2.07 13.41
C ARG A 77 -3.95 2.76 13.77
N LEU A 78 -3.88 4.09 13.75
CA LEU A 78 -2.69 4.84 14.14
C LEU A 78 -2.60 5.07 15.66
N GLN A 79 -3.69 4.78 16.41
CA GLN A 79 -3.75 4.99 17.85
C GLN A 79 -2.84 4.08 18.69
N SER A 80 -2.22 3.05 18.11
CA SER A 80 -1.19 2.28 18.82
C SER A 80 0.12 3.06 19.02
N GLN A 81 0.29 4.22 18.37
CA GLN A 81 1.49 5.06 18.50
C GLN A 81 1.36 6.14 19.58
N SER A 82 0.22 6.23 20.28
CA SER A 82 -0.07 7.33 21.21
C SER A 82 -0.25 6.84 22.65
N ARG A 83 0.72 6.15 23.24
CA ARG A 83 0.72 5.88 24.70
C ARG A 83 2.08 5.90 25.40
N THR A 84 3.15 6.34 24.75
CA THR A 84 4.35 6.76 25.48
C THR A 84 4.27 8.26 25.63
N GLY A 85 4.04 8.71 26.87
CA GLY A 85 3.94 10.13 27.21
C GLY A 85 5.09 10.92 26.58
N LEU A 86 4.76 12.09 26.06
CA LEU A 86 5.75 13.00 25.49
C LEU A 86 6.80 13.29 26.58
N PRO A 87 8.11 13.19 26.29
CA PRO A 87 9.14 13.50 27.27
C PRO A 87 9.02 14.97 27.70
N THR A 88 8.87 15.20 29.00
CA THR A 88 8.94 16.54 29.60
C THR A 88 10.39 16.87 29.85
N TYR A 89 10.87 18.02 29.37
CA TYR A 89 12.15 18.56 29.79
C TYR A 89 12.01 19.11 31.21
N GLU A 90 12.72 18.52 32.17
CA GLU A 90 12.92 19.13 33.47
C GLU A 90 13.95 20.27 33.30
N TYR A 91 13.55 21.49 33.62
CA TYR A 91 14.51 22.59 33.79
C TYR A 91 15.17 22.45 35.17
N ALA A 92 16.50 22.37 35.18
CA ALA A 92 17.32 22.31 36.40
C ALA A 92 17.38 23.66 37.13
#